data_AF-A0A0R2D641-F1
#
_entry.id   AF-A0A0R2D641-F1
#
_cell.length_a   1.000
_cell.length_b   1.000
_cell.length_c   1.000
_cell.angle_alpha   90.00
_cell.angle_beta   90.00
_cell.angle_gamma   90.00
#
_symmetry.space_group_name_H-M   'P 1'
#
loop_
_entity.id
_entity.type
_entity.pdbx_description
1 polymer ?
#
loop_
_entity_poly.entity_id
_entity_poly.type
_entity_poly.pdbx_seq_one_letter_code
_entity_poly.pdbx_strand_id
1 'polypeptide(L)'
;MIVWTNQPYVVYQKLMRTGSVSCDPQKSDNLNSTILESNRIFQRAYTWMTEQLRAKVGPAPAGVTYPIWAWYRQNFTHRRPDFRERHDYADQVCIELDITEEDILLSDFSAWHFVLNDWYNNDATNEKEWEEKER
;
A
#
# COMPACT_ATOMS: atom_id res chain seq x y z
N MET A 1 -6.09 -15.59 0.84
CA MET A 1 -6.91 -14.41 0.50
C MET A 1 -6.38 -13.85 -0.80
N ILE A 2 -7.26 -13.63 -1.76
CA ILE A 2 -6.88 -13.09 -3.07
C ILE A 2 -6.73 -11.58 -2.99
N VAL A 3 -5.59 -11.07 -3.45
CA VAL A 3 -5.32 -9.64 -3.64
C VAL A 3 -4.60 -9.42 -4.97
N TRP A 4 -4.66 -8.19 -5.49
CA TRP A 4 -4.07 -7.86 -6.79
C TRP A 4 -3.10 -6.68 -6.69
N THR A 5 -1.92 -6.82 -7.29
CA THR A 5 -0.95 -5.72 -7.39
C THR A 5 -0.66 -5.41 -8.86
N ASN A 6 -0.68 -4.12 -9.22
CA ASN A 6 -0.27 -3.66 -10.54
C ASN A 6 1.24 -3.38 -10.49
N GLN A 7 2.00 -4.01 -11.38
CA GLN A 7 3.47 -3.95 -11.36
C GLN A 7 4.02 -3.79 -12.78
N PRO A 8 5.22 -3.21 -12.94
CA PRO A 8 5.93 -3.28 -14.21
C PRO A 8 6.15 -4.73 -14.64
N TYR A 9 6.06 -5.04 -15.93
CA TYR A 9 6.25 -6.42 -16.41
C TYR A 9 7.60 -7.03 -15.98
N VAL A 10 8.65 -6.20 -15.90
CA VAL A 10 9.98 -6.61 -15.41
C VAL A 10 9.98 -7.14 -13.96
N VAL A 11 9.05 -6.69 -13.11
CA VAL A 11 8.88 -7.20 -11.74
C VAL A 11 8.35 -8.63 -11.78
N TYR A 12 7.36 -8.91 -12.63
CA TYR A 12 6.84 -10.26 -12.85
C TYR A 12 7.93 -11.19 -13.41
N GLN A 13 8.70 -10.73 -14.41
CA GLN A 13 9.81 -11.51 -14.94
C GLN A 13 10.85 -11.86 -13.87
N LYS A 14 11.19 -10.88 -13.00
CA LYS A 14 12.09 -11.12 -11.87
C LYS A 14 11.50 -12.15 -10.91
N LEU A 15 10.23 -11.99 -10.52
CA LEU A 15 9.53 -12.92 -9.64
C LEU A 15 9.55 -14.35 -10.19
N MET A 16 9.25 -14.55 -11.48
CA MET A 16 9.29 -15.88 -12.11
C MET A 16 10.69 -16.48 -12.16
N ARG A 17 11.73 -15.64 -12.28
CA ARG A 17 13.13 -16.10 -12.34
C ARG A 17 13.72 -16.41 -10.97
N THR A 18 13.43 -15.59 -9.95
CA THR A 18 14.08 -15.65 -8.64
C THR A 18 13.21 -16.25 -7.54
N GLY A 19 11.91 -16.46 -7.79
CA GLY A 19 10.94 -16.97 -6.82
C GLY A 19 10.49 -15.93 -5.78
N SER A 20 11.12 -14.76 -5.74
CA SER A 20 10.78 -13.68 -4.81
C SER A 20 11.10 -12.30 -5.38
N VAL A 21 10.37 -11.30 -4.92
CA VAL A 21 10.65 -9.89 -5.16
C VAL A 21 10.33 -9.09 -3.91
N SER A 22 11.10 -8.03 -3.68
CA SER A 22 10.89 -7.06 -2.61
C SER A 22 10.81 -5.65 -3.22
N CYS A 23 10.19 -4.73 -2.48
CA CYS A 23 10.18 -3.32 -2.85
C CYS A 23 11.62 -2.79 -2.93
N ASP A 24 11.92 -2.05 -4.00
CA ASP A 24 13.16 -1.30 -4.16
C ASP A 24 12.84 0.19 -3.97
N PRO A 25 13.18 0.80 -2.81
CA PRO A 25 12.79 2.16 -2.49
C PRO A 25 13.35 3.20 -3.47
N GLN A 26 14.48 2.89 -4.12
CA GLN A 26 15.08 3.77 -5.12
C GLN A 26 14.28 3.84 -6.41
N LYS A 27 13.29 2.95 -6.60
CA LYS A 27 12.41 2.95 -7.78
C LYS A 27 11.03 3.52 -7.50
N SER A 28 10.77 3.96 -6.28
CA SER A 28 9.49 4.54 -5.90
C SER A 28 9.56 6.06 -6.05
N ASP A 29 8.74 6.65 -6.92
CA ASP A 29 8.68 8.12 -7.07
C ASP A 29 8.28 8.82 -5.76
N ASN A 30 7.47 8.15 -4.92
CA ASN A 30 7.05 8.65 -3.62
C ASN A 30 8.20 8.67 -2.58
N LEU A 31 9.23 7.85 -2.77
CA LEU A 31 10.38 7.75 -1.86
C LEU A 31 11.67 8.34 -2.46
N ASN A 32 11.79 8.37 -3.79
CA ASN A 32 12.97 8.83 -4.53
C ASN A 32 12.66 10.13 -5.26
N SER A 33 13.18 11.24 -4.73
CA SER A 33 13.34 12.49 -5.49
C SER A 33 14.18 13.48 -4.70
N THR A 34 15.16 14.06 -5.37
CA THR A 34 16.05 15.15 -4.95
C THR A 34 15.35 16.50 -4.74
N ILE A 35 14.02 16.56 -4.78
CA ILE A 35 13.24 17.81 -4.80
C ILE A 35 11.98 17.67 -3.90
N LEU A 36 11.85 18.59 -2.92
CA LEU A 36 10.67 18.98 -2.11
C LEU A 36 10.27 18.18 -0.85
N GLU A 37 9.77 18.91 0.15
CA GLU A 37 9.27 18.45 1.47
C GLU A 37 8.19 17.36 1.40
N SER A 38 7.47 17.27 0.28
CA SER A 38 6.43 16.26 0.02
C SER A 38 6.92 14.81 0.14
N ASN A 39 8.21 14.54 -0.06
CA ASN A 39 8.76 13.19 0.13
C ASN A 39 8.81 12.77 1.61
N ARG A 40 9.09 13.71 2.53
CA ARG A 40 9.10 13.40 3.97
C ARG A 40 7.73 12.93 4.46
N ILE A 41 6.66 13.42 3.84
CA ILE A 41 5.29 12.98 4.12
C ILE A 41 5.12 11.51 3.76
N PHE A 42 5.46 11.11 2.54
CA PHE A 42 5.36 9.72 2.11
C PHE A 42 6.28 8.80 2.90
N GLN A 43 7.52 9.21 3.18
CA GLN A 43 8.44 8.44 4.01
C GLN A 43 7.91 8.20 5.42
N ARG A 44 7.38 9.24 6.07
CA ARG A 44 6.76 9.13 7.40
C ARG A 44 5.54 8.22 7.36
N ALA A 45 4.63 8.45 6.41
CA ALA A 45 3.41 7.67 6.30
C ALA A 45 3.70 6.20 5.97
N TYR A 46 4.61 5.92 5.03
CA TYR A 46 5.01 4.55 4.69
C TYR A 46 5.73 3.87 5.85
N THR A 47 6.57 4.60 6.61
CA THR A 47 7.17 4.08 7.85
C THR A 47 6.09 3.66 8.83
N TRP A 48 5.09 4.52 9.07
CA TRP A 48 3.96 4.19 9.94
C TRP A 48 3.22 2.93 9.49
N MET A 49 2.97 2.78 8.18
CA MET A 49 2.33 1.56 7.64
C MET A 49 3.19 0.31 7.80
N THR A 50 4.49 0.44 7.58
CA THR A 50 5.45 -0.65 7.83
C THR A 50 5.41 -1.07 9.30
N GLU A 51 5.28 -0.12 10.23
CA GLU A 51 5.14 -0.41 11.66
C GLU A 51 3.80 -1.09 11.99
N GLN A 52 2.69 -0.64 11.40
CA GLN A 52 1.38 -1.31 11.57
C GLN A 52 1.42 -2.75 11.03
N LEU A 53 2.03 -2.95 9.86
CA LEU A 53 2.19 -4.28 9.28
C LEU A 53 3.07 -5.13 10.17
N ARG A 54 4.21 -4.60 10.63
CA ARG A 54 5.13 -5.29 11.54
C ARG A 54 4.46 -5.70 12.84
N ALA A 55 3.61 -4.85 13.40
CA ALA A 55 2.87 -5.16 14.62
C ALA A 55 1.90 -6.34 14.43
N LYS A 56 1.33 -6.48 13.23
CA LYS A 56 0.42 -7.60 12.90
C LYS A 56 1.17 -8.88 12.53
N VAL A 57 2.14 -8.80 11.61
CA VAL A 57 2.73 -9.98 10.93
C VAL A 57 4.14 -10.33 11.40
N GLY A 58 4.73 -9.48 12.25
CA GLY A 58 6.11 -9.62 12.71
C GLY A 58 7.15 -8.90 11.83
N PRO A 59 8.45 -9.08 12.12
CA PRO A 59 9.51 -8.35 11.43
C PRO A 59 9.61 -8.73 9.95
N ALA A 60 9.94 -7.75 9.11
CA ALA A 60 10.19 -7.97 7.70
C ALA A 60 11.42 -8.88 7.47
N PRO A 61 11.48 -9.61 6.34
CA PRO A 61 12.66 -10.36 5.94
C PRO A 61 13.91 -9.47 5.83
N ALA A 62 15.09 -10.06 5.98
CA ALA A 62 16.36 -9.34 5.91
C ALA A 62 16.49 -8.58 4.58
N GLY A 63 16.80 -7.29 4.64
CA GLY A 63 16.96 -6.42 3.47
C GLY A 63 15.65 -5.87 2.88
N VAL A 64 14.49 -6.16 3.48
CA VAL A 64 13.19 -5.59 3.08
C VAL A 64 12.84 -4.43 4.00
N THR A 65 12.55 -3.26 3.42
CA THR A 65 12.30 -2.02 4.18
C THR A 65 10.86 -1.50 4.06
N TYR A 66 10.17 -1.79 2.96
CA TYR A 66 8.79 -1.35 2.73
C TYR A 66 7.93 -2.49 2.18
N PRO A 67 6.62 -2.47 2.44
CA PRO A 67 5.68 -3.46 1.93
C PRO A 67 5.45 -3.31 0.42
N ILE A 68 4.82 -4.32 -0.17
CA ILE A 68 4.21 -4.22 -1.50
C ILE A 68 2.72 -3.92 -1.32
N TRP A 69 2.23 -2.91 -2.03
CA TRP A 69 0.82 -2.52 -2.00
C TRP A 69 -0.01 -3.41 -2.93
N ALA A 70 -1.17 -3.82 -2.45
CA ALA A 70 -2.12 -4.64 -3.21
C ALA A 70 -3.57 -4.22 -2.89
N TRP A 71 -4.45 -4.43 -3.86
CA TRP A 71 -5.88 -4.20 -3.78
C TRP A 71 -6.61 -5.46 -3.35
N TYR A 72 -7.44 -5.35 -2.33
CA TYR A 72 -8.36 -6.42 -1.90
C TYR A 72 -9.79 -6.18 -2.39
N ARG A 73 -10.30 -4.96 -2.20
CA ARG A 73 -11.65 -4.54 -2.61
C ARG A 73 -11.61 -3.17 -3.25
N GLN A 74 -12.58 -2.91 -4.13
CA GLN A 74 -12.87 -1.59 -4.66
C GLN A 74 -14.39 -1.38 -4.62
N ASN A 75 -14.85 -0.19 -4.19
CA ASN A 75 -16.28 0.12 -4.04
C ASN A 75 -17.04 -0.98 -3.28
N PHE A 76 -16.47 -1.39 -2.14
CA PHE A 76 -17.00 -2.46 -1.27
C PHE A 76 -17.14 -3.85 -1.91
N THR A 77 -16.67 -4.02 -3.16
CA THR A 77 -16.76 -5.27 -3.90
C THR A 77 -15.39 -5.93 -4.00
N HIS A 78 -15.32 -7.21 -3.65
CA HIS A 78 -14.14 -8.04 -3.89
C HIS A 78 -14.19 -8.55 -5.33
N ARG A 79 -13.50 -7.86 -6.24
CA ARG A 79 -13.38 -8.22 -7.65
C ARG A 79 -12.02 -7.81 -8.16
N ARG A 80 -11.44 -8.62 -9.06
CA ARG A 80 -10.22 -8.27 -9.78
C ARG A 80 -10.36 -6.88 -10.41
N PRO A 81 -9.53 -5.90 -10.02
CA PRO A 81 -9.54 -4.59 -10.64
C PRO A 81 -9.17 -4.69 -12.12
N ASP A 82 -9.77 -3.82 -12.93
CA ASP A 82 -9.33 -3.64 -14.31
C ASP A 82 -8.29 -2.52 -14.36
N PHE A 83 -7.00 -2.89 -14.37
CA PHE A 83 -5.92 -1.92 -14.46
C PHE A 83 -5.65 -1.44 -15.89
N ARG A 84 -6.39 -1.89 -16.92
CA ARG A 84 -6.15 -1.45 -18.30
C ARG A 84 -6.46 0.04 -18.52
N GLU A 85 -7.33 0.61 -17.69
CA GLU A 85 -7.64 2.04 -17.68
C GLU A 85 -6.63 2.87 -16.87
N ARG A 86 -5.75 2.22 -16.11
CA ARG A 86 -4.71 2.86 -15.30
C ARG A 86 -3.35 2.59 -15.92
N HIS A 87 -2.73 3.61 -16.52
CA HIS A 87 -1.41 3.50 -17.12
C HIS A 87 -0.31 3.88 -16.12
N ASP A 88 -0.22 3.13 -15.01
CA ASP A 88 0.77 3.38 -13.96
C ASP A 88 2.20 3.11 -14.48
N TYR A 89 2.35 2.18 -15.44
CA TYR A 89 3.63 1.88 -16.08
C TYR A 89 3.46 1.69 -17.60
N ALA A 90 4.54 1.93 -18.36
CA ALA A 90 4.54 1.76 -19.81
C ALA A 90 4.25 0.31 -20.25
N ASP A 91 4.75 -0.66 -19.50
CA ASP A 91 4.44 -2.09 -19.63
C ASP A 91 4.11 -2.64 -18.25
N GLN A 92 2.87 -3.06 -18.04
CA GLN A 92 2.34 -3.42 -16.73
C GLN A 92 1.55 -4.73 -16.76
N VAL A 93 1.56 -5.40 -15.61
CA VAL A 93 0.82 -6.63 -15.38
C VAL A 93 0.08 -6.56 -14.06
N CYS A 94 -1.11 -7.15 -14.05
CA CYS A 94 -1.86 -7.44 -12.84
C CYS A 94 -1.41 -8.79 -12.30
N ILE A 95 -0.77 -8.81 -11.13
CA ILE A 95 -0.40 -10.04 -10.45
C ILE A 95 -1.49 -10.35 -9.41
N GLU A 96 -2.10 -11.53 -9.52
CA GLU A 96 -2.99 -12.09 -8.51
C GLU A 96 -2.17 -12.89 -7.50
N LEU A 97 -2.35 -12.59 -6.22
CA LEU A 97 -1.63 -13.20 -5.11
C LEU A 97 -2.64 -13.88 -4.19
N ASP A 98 -2.39 -15.14 -3.84
CA ASP A 98 -3.11 -15.82 -2.76
C ASP A 98 -2.24 -15.85 -1.51
N ILE A 99 -2.58 -14.98 -0.55
CA ILE A 99 -1.82 -14.79 0.70
C ILE A 99 -2.77 -14.92 1.88
N THR A 100 -2.33 -15.59 2.93
CA THR A 100 -3.02 -15.72 4.22
C THR A 100 -3.42 -14.36 4.79
N GLU A 101 -4.61 -14.27 5.40
CA GLU A 101 -5.13 -12.99 5.93
C GLU A 101 -4.24 -12.47 7.08
N GLU A 102 -3.63 -13.40 7.81
CA GLU A 102 -2.70 -13.16 8.89
C GLU A 102 -1.46 -12.40 8.41
N ASP A 103 -1.07 -12.58 7.15
CA ASP A 103 0.12 -11.96 6.54
C ASP A 103 -0.21 -10.65 5.77
N ILE A 104 -1.45 -10.16 5.84
CA ILE A 104 -1.89 -8.95 5.14
C ILE A 104 -2.36 -7.88 6.14
N LEU A 105 -1.83 -6.66 6.03
CA LEU A 105 -2.45 -5.49 6.65
C LEU A 105 -3.49 -4.88 5.68
N LEU A 106 -4.77 -4.97 6.03
CA LEU A 106 -5.83 -4.26 5.32
C LEU A 106 -5.87 -2.80 5.77
N SER A 107 -5.97 -1.89 4.80
CA SER A 107 -6.15 -0.46 5.02
C SER A 107 -7.21 0.09 4.07
N ASP A 108 -7.85 1.19 4.46
CA ASP A 108 -8.78 1.92 3.60
C ASP A 108 -8.03 2.98 2.80
N PHE A 109 -8.23 2.97 1.48
CA PHE A 109 -7.51 3.87 0.57
C PHE A 109 -7.87 5.34 0.77
N SER A 110 -9.10 5.64 1.21
CA SER A 110 -9.51 7.02 1.50
C SER A 110 -8.96 7.47 2.84
N ALA A 111 -9.13 6.66 3.89
CA ALA A 111 -8.63 6.92 5.24
C ALA A 111 -7.10 7.05 5.29
N TRP A 112 -6.38 6.39 4.37
CA TRP A 112 -4.94 6.55 4.18
C TRP A 112 -4.51 8.03 4.03
N HIS A 113 -5.36 8.90 3.49
CA HIS A 113 -5.06 10.32 3.35
C HIS A 113 -4.91 11.04 4.71
N PHE A 114 -5.54 10.55 5.78
CA PHE A 114 -5.31 11.10 7.12
C PHE A 114 -3.88 10.83 7.58
N VAL A 115 -3.38 9.61 7.36
CA VAL A 115 -1.99 9.24 7.69
C VAL A 115 -0.99 10.06 6.88
N LEU A 116 -1.26 10.26 5.58
CA LEU A 116 -0.43 11.13 4.73
C LEU A 116 -0.34 12.55 5.32
N ASN A 117 -1.48 13.14 5.67
CA ASN A 117 -1.54 14.53 6.12
C ASN A 117 -1.21 14.75 7.60
N ASP A 118 -0.89 13.70 8.36
CA ASP A 118 -0.71 13.77 9.82
C ASP A 118 -1.96 14.26 10.56
N TRP A 119 -3.12 13.87 10.04
CA TRP A 119 -4.42 14.24 10.58
C TRP A 119 -4.95 13.17 11.52
N TYR A 120 -5.74 13.62 12.49
CA TYR A 120 -6.50 12.72 13.34
C TYR A 120 -7.68 12.15 12.55
N ASN A 121 -7.71 10.83 12.42
CA ASN A 121 -8.87 10.11 11.90
C ASN A 121 -9.60 9.48 13.09
N ASN A 122 -10.73 10.08 13.49
CA ASN A 122 -11.54 9.50 14.55
C ASN A 122 -12.32 8.28 14.04
N ASP A 123 -12.81 7.47 14.97
CA ASP A 123 -13.61 6.26 14.71
C ASP A 123 -15.11 6.56 14.58
N ALA A 124 -15.49 7.83 14.33
CA ALA A 124 -16.89 8.18 14.11
C ALA A 124 -17.41 7.54 12.81
N THR A 125 -18.64 7.05 12.88
CA THR A 125 -19.32 6.42 11.73
C THR A 125 -20.43 7.29 11.14
N ASN A 126 -20.66 8.47 11.75
CA ASN A 126 -21.64 9.45 11.33
C ASN A 126 -21.24 10.86 11.79
N GLU A 127 -21.90 11.87 11.21
CA GLU A 127 -21.63 13.30 11.46
C GLU A 127 -21.74 13.68 12.94
N LYS A 128 -22.74 13.14 13.64
CA LYS A 128 -22.99 13.48 15.04
C LYS A 128 -21.85 13.00 15.94
N GLU A 129 -21.42 11.75 15.77
CA GLU A 129 -20.26 11.21 16.48
C GLU A 129 -18.97 11.99 16.18
N TRP A 130 -18.84 12.47 14.93
CA TRP A 130 -17.71 13.29 14.52
C TRP A 130 -17.67 14.62 15.27
N GLU A 131 -18.78 15.37 15.25
CA GLU A 131 -18.92 16.67 15.95
C GLU A 131 -18.72 16.58 17.47
N GLU A 132 -19.05 15.43 18.08
CA GLU A 132 -18.83 15.18 19.51
C GLU A 132 -17.35 14.94 19.83
N LYS A 133 -16.59 14.33 18.91
CA LYS A 133 -15.17 13.99 19.09
C LYS A 133 -14.20 15.07 18.62
N GLU A 134 -14.65 16.05 17.83
CA GLU A 134 -13.86 17.24 17.47
C GLU A 134 -13.87 18.36 18.51
N ARG A 135 -14.65 18.21 19.59
CA ARG A 135 -14.74 19.17 20.70
C ARG A 135 -13.75 18.87 21.83
#